data_AF-A0AAF3FBN5-F1
#
_entry.id   AF-A0AAF3FBN5-F1
#
_cell.length_a   1.000
_cell.length_b   1.000
_cell.length_c   1.000
_cell.angle_alpha   90.00
_cell.angle_beta   90.00
_cell.angle_gamma   90.00
#
_symmetry.space_group_name_H-M   'P 1'
#
loop_
_entity.id
_entity.type
_entity.pdbx_description
1 polymer ?
#
loop_
_entity_poly.entity_id
_entity_poly.type
_entity_poly.pdbx_seq_one_letter_code
_entity_poly.pdbx_strand_id
1 'polypeptide(L)'
;MALLNVSDSWIIISATSKLFFLQRKGKDLETTSHKIIDVTEVSTSLPFVRTTYELEENVRTNQGEKIEMCCSAISRDGQLFAVAISSKICLIYSLSSSIEMKRAFRVPKAPSVITFDPQGEHLKMKRKVL
;
A
#
# COMPACT_ATOMS: atom_id res chain seq x y z
N MET A 1 -1.22 13.48 -4.42
CA MET A 1 -2.51 12.81 -4.15
C MET A 1 -2.45 12.20 -2.75
N ALA A 2 -3.58 12.21 -2.02
CA ALA A 2 -3.70 11.50 -0.74
C ALA A 2 -4.97 10.64 -0.76
N LEU A 3 -4.88 9.43 -0.22
CA LEU A 3 -6.00 8.50 -0.08
C LEU A 3 -6.30 8.32 1.41
N LEU A 4 -7.58 8.29 1.76
CA LEU A 4 -8.05 8.07 3.12
C LEU A 4 -8.80 6.74 3.16
N ASN A 5 -8.37 5.84 4.04
CA ASN A 5 -9.11 4.60 4.35
C ASN A 5 -9.48 4.64 5.83
N VAL A 6 -10.73 4.32 6.13
CA VAL A 6 -11.27 4.33 7.49
C VAL A 6 -11.97 3.00 7.73
N SER A 7 -11.66 2.38 8.88
CA SER A 7 -12.44 1.30 9.48
C SER A 7 -12.84 1.68 10.89
N ASP A 8 -13.51 0.76 11.59
CA ASP A 8 -13.93 0.94 12.98
C ASP A 8 -12.74 1.19 13.91
N SER A 9 -11.57 0.59 13.64
CA SER A 9 -10.39 0.66 14.51
C SER A 9 -9.24 1.47 13.92
N TRP A 10 -9.24 1.75 12.62
CA TRP A 10 -8.09 2.37 11.96
C TRP A 10 -8.47 3.54 11.07
N ILE A 11 -7.67 4.60 11.13
CA ILE A 11 -7.62 5.65 10.12
C ILE A 11 -6.25 5.54 9.45
N ILE A 12 -6.26 5.39 8.12
CA ILE A 12 -5.05 5.22 7.34
C ILE A 12 -5.00 6.30 6.27
N ILE A 13 -3.95 7.11 6.31
CA ILE A 13 -3.70 8.15 5.33
C ILE A 13 -2.52 7.71 4.47
N SER A 14 -2.78 7.58 3.17
CA SER A 14 -1.79 7.28 2.15
C SER A 14 -1.47 8.58 1.41
N ALA A 15 -0.43 9.30 1.82
CA ALA A 15 0.01 10.53 1.15
C ALA A 15 1.39 10.34 0.50
N THR A 16 1.47 10.58 -0.82
CA THR A 16 2.71 10.47 -1.63
C THR A 16 3.45 9.15 -1.44
N SER A 17 4.48 9.11 -0.58
CA SER A 17 5.30 7.94 -0.24
C SER A 17 5.19 7.51 1.23
N LYS A 18 4.29 8.12 2.02
CA LYS A 18 4.15 7.83 3.45
C LYS A 18 2.75 7.33 3.80
N LEU A 19 2.72 6.22 4.52
CA LEU A 19 1.53 5.70 5.16
C LEU A 19 1.50 6.15 6.61
N PHE A 20 0.41 6.79 7.00
CA PHE A 20 0.13 7.15 8.39
C PHE A 20 -0.99 6.25 8.88
N PHE A 21 -0.74 5.49 9.93
CA PHE A 21 -1.73 4.65 10.58
C PHE A 21 -2.05 5.25 11.93
N LEU A 22 -3.34 5.41 12.23
CA LEU A 22 -3.84 5.86 13.51
C LEU A 22 -4.87 4.85 14.01
N GLN A 23 -4.64 4.30 15.19
CA GLN A 23 -5.59 3.39 15.83
C GLN A 23 -6.57 4.18 16.69
N ARG A 24 -7.86 3.91 16.51
CA ARG A 24 -8.95 4.50 17.29
C ARG A 24 -9.33 3.60 18.45
N LYS A 25 -9.69 4.20 19.58
CA LYS A 25 -10.34 3.50 20.69
C LYS A 25 -11.75 4.04 20.89
N GLY A 26 -12.74 3.20 20.67
CA GLY A 26 -14.14 3.57 20.81
C GLY A 26 -14.65 4.48 19.68
N LYS A 27 -15.74 5.19 19.95
CA LYS A 27 -16.39 6.07 18.96
C LYS A 27 -15.70 7.43 18.83
N ASP A 28 -15.03 7.87 19.90
CA ASP A 28 -14.32 9.13 19.92
C ASP A 28 -12.98 9.05 19.17
N LEU A 29 -12.46 10.20 18.74
CA LEU A 29 -11.15 10.32 18.08
C LEU A 29 -9.99 10.20 19.08
N GLU A 30 -10.11 9.33 20.08
CA GLU A 30 -9.00 9.01 20.96
C GLU A 30 -8.04 8.06 20.23
N THR A 31 -6.89 8.60 19.85
CA THR A 31 -5.83 7.85 19.19
C THR A 31 -4.99 7.11 20.21
N THR A 32 -4.97 5.79 20.16
CA THR A 32 -4.16 4.96 21.07
C THR A 32 -2.76 4.69 20.56
N SER A 33 -2.59 4.61 19.24
CA SER A 33 -1.31 4.36 18.62
C SER A 33 -1.22 5.02 17.25
N HIS A 34 0.00 5.41 16.87
CA HIS A 34 0.30 5.91 15.54
C HIS A 34 1.56 5.25 15.01
N LYS A 35 1.63 5.05 13.68
CA LYS A 35 2.81 4.55 12.99
C LYS A 35 2.93 5.21 11.64
N ILE A 36 4.16 5.55 11.25
CA ILE A 36 4.47 6.10 9.94
C ILE A 36 5.37 5.10 9.22
N ILE A 37 5.05 4.81 7.96
CA ILE A 37 5.84 3.91 7.12
C ILE A 37 6.17 4.63 5.81
N ASP A 38 7.46 4.70 5.47
CA ASP A 38 7.90 5.17 4.15
C ASP A 38 7.90 4.00 3.16
N VAL A 39 7.00 4.03 2.19
CA VAL A 39 6.89 2.96 1.20
C VAL A 39 8.07 2.93 0.24
N THR A 40 8.82 4.03 0.11
CA THR A 40 10.05 4.09 -0.70
C THR A 40 11.10 3.19 -0.08
N GLU A 41 11.42 3.44 1.20
CA GLU A 41 12.39 2.65 1.97
C GLU A 41 11.99 1.17 1.98
N VAL A 42 10.73 0.91 2.35
CA VAL A 42 10.18 -0.45 2.36
C VAL A 42 10.35 -1.13 1.01
N SER A 43 9.96 -0.49 -0.09
CA SER A 43 10.02 -1.10 -1.42
C SER A 43 11.46 -1.39 -1.88
N THR A 44 12.41 -0.51 -1.59
CA THR A 44 13.83 -0.69 -1.95
C THR A 44 14.51 -1.82 -1.17
N SER A 45 13.97 -2.17 0.00
CA SER A 45 14.48 -3.28 0.83
C SER A 45 14.02 -4.67 0.39
N LEU A 46 13.04 -4.77 -0.53
CA LEU A 46 12.42 -6.04 -0.91
C LEU A 46 13.37 -6.91 -1.76
N PRO A 47 13.42 -8.24 -1.52
CA PRO A 47 14.40 -9.12 -2.12
C PRO A 47 14.26 -9.23 -3.65
N PHE A 48 13.04 -9.15 -4.18
CA PHE A 48 12.77 -9.23 -5.61
C PHE A 48 13.05 -7.93 -6.38
N VAL A 49 13.40 -6.83 -5.69
CA VAL A 49 13.91 -5.63 -6.37
C VAL A 49 15.34 -5.87 -6.88
N ARG A 50 16.08 -6.80 -6.25
CA ARG A 50 17.49 -7.07 -6.59
C ARG A 50 17.70 -8.07 -7.72
N THR A 51 16.66 -8.79 -8.16
CA THR A 51 16.82 -9.88 -9.12
C THR A 51 15.99 -9.63 -10.38
N THR A 52 16.71 -9.40 -11.48
CA THR A 52 16.32 -9.55 -12.90
C THR A 52 15.38 -8.50 -13.52
N TYR A 53 15.81 -8.03 -14.71
CA TYR A 53 15.23 -7.08 -15.68
C TYR A 53 15.52 -5.58 -15.49
N GLU A 54 16.80 -5.22 -15.42
CA GLU A 54 17.28 -3.86 -15.73
C GLU A 54 18.04 -3.74 -17.06
N LEU A 55 18.07 -4.77 -17.93
CA LEU A 55 18.90 -4.67 -19.13
C LEU A 55 18.22 -4.25 -20.44
N GLU A 56 16.89 -4.28 -20.63
CA GLU A 56 16.36 -4.05 -22.00
C GLU A 56 15.11 -3.18 -22.18
N GLU A 57 14.54 -2.54 -21.15
CA GLU A 57 13.40 -1.64 -21.44
C GLU A 57 13.32 -0.30 -20.70
N ASN A 58 14.31 0.13 -19.91
CA ASN A 58 14.33 1.52 -19.41
C ASN A 58 15.66 1.99 -18.77
N VAL A 59 16.72 2.07 -19.57
CA VAL A 59 17.86 2.98 -19.27
C VAL A 59 17.46 4.47 -19.44
N ARG A 60 16.16 4.78 -19.36
CA ARG A 60 15.58 6.14 -19.55
C ARG A 60 14.51 6.56 -18.54
N THR A 61 14.23 5.79 -17.48
CA THR A 61 13.42 6.29 -16.36
C THR A 61 14.29 6.46 -15.13
N ASN A 62 14.96 7.60 -15.10
CA ASN A 62 15.26 8.43 -13.93
C ASN A 62 15.56 7.71 -12.61
N GLN A 63 16.80 7.85 -12.14
CA GLN A 63 17.18 7.91 -10.72
C GLN A 63 16.49 9.08 -9.96
N GLY A 64 15.24 9.41 -10.31
CA GLY A 64 14.47 10.56 -9.85
C GLY A 64 12.95 10.40 -10.04
N GLU A 65 12.45 9.25 -10.50
CA GLU A 65 11.00 9.01 -10.46
C GLU A 65 10.56 8.75 -9.02
N LYS A 66 9.83 9.73 -8.47
CA LYS A 66 9.29 9.67 -7.13
C LYS A 66 8.31 8.50 -7.02
N ILE A 67 8.56 7.60 -6.05
CA ILE A 67 7.60 6.54 -5.73
C ILE A 67 6.35 7.19 -5.14
N GLU A 68 5.20 6.90 -5.74
CA GLU A 68 3.91 7.44 -5.33
C GLU A 68 2.90 6.31 -5.15
N MET A 69 1.99 6.50 -4.18
CA MET A 69 0.85 5.62 -4.00
C MET A 69 -0.20 5.87 -5.08
N CYS A 70 -0.58 4.80 -5.78
CA CYS A 70 -1.56 4.86 -6.85
C CYS A 70 -2.97 4.58 -6.33
N CYS A 71 -3.12 3.58 -5.46
CA CYS A 71 -4.39 3.20 -4.86
C CYS A 71 -4.16 2.42 -3.56
N SER A 72 -5.19 2.39 -2.71
CA SER A 72 -5.21 1.61 -1.48
C SER A 72 -6.62 1.14 -1.15
N ALA A 73 -6.70 0.12 -0.32
CA ALA A 73 -7.96 -0.41 0.19
C ALA A 73 -7.76 -1.03 1.57
N ILE A 74 -8.83 -1.06 2.35
CA ILE A 74 -8.95 -1.82 3.58
C ILE A 74 -9.89 -3.01 3.35
N SER A 75 -9.60 -4.17 3.95
CA SER A 75 -10.49 -5.32 3.92
C SER A 75 -11.76 -5.03 4.72
N ARG A 76 -12.84 -5.75 4.42
CA ARG A 76 -14.14 -5.56 5.06
C ARG A 76 -14.10 -5.75 6.58
N ASP A 77 -13.32 -6.71 7.05
CA ASP A 77 -13.11 -6.99 8.48
C ASP A 77 -12.16 -5.99 9.16
N GLY A 78 -11.59 -5.05 8.40
CA GLY A 78 -10.65 -4.05 8.91
C GLY A 78 -9.29 -4.60 9.32
N GLN A 79 -8.98 -5.87 9.03
CA GLN A 79 -7.74 -6.53 9.48
C GLN A 79 -6.60 -6.44 8.48
N LEU A 80 -6.86 -6.14 7.21
CA LEU A 80 -5.86 -6.05 6.17
C LEU A 80 -5.92 -4.70 5.47
N PHE A 81 -4.74 -4.18 5.14
CA PHE A 81 -4.59 -2.98 4.33
C PHE A 81 -3.68 -3.29 3.15
N ALA A 82 -4.16 -2.98 1.94
CA ALA A 82 -3.39 -3.11 0.73
C ALA A 82 -3.12 -1.74 0.12
N VAL A 83 -1.89 -1.54 -0.37
CA VAL A 83 -1.50 -0.34 -1.10
C VAL A 83 -0.65 -0.73 -2.30
N ALA A 84 -0.93 -0.10 -3.43
CA ALA A 84 -0.12 -0.26 -4.63
C ALA A 84 0.58 1.05 -4.99
N ILE A 85 1.83 0.92 -5.44
CA ILE A 85 2.73 2.04 -5.72
C ILE A 85 3.16 2.07 -7.20
N SER A 86 3.63 3.22 -7.65
CA SER A 86 4.01 3.49 -9.05
C SER A 86 5.09 2.55 -9.58
N SER A 87 5.97 2.04 -8.71
CA SER A 87 7.00 1.04 -9.02
C SER A 87 6.45 -0.38 -9.26
N LYS A 88 5.13 -0.52 -9.48
CA LYS A 88 4.44 -1.78 -9.79
C LYS A 88 4.58 -2.81 -8.66
N ILE A 89 4.57 -2.35 -7.42
CA ILE A 89 4.59 -3.18 -6.22
C ILE A 89 3.28 -3.00 -5.46
N CYS A 90 2.74 -4.10 -4.95
CA CYS A 90 1.65 -4.09 -3.99
C CYS A 90 2.19 -4.56 -2.63
N LEU A 91 1.85 -3.83 -1.58
CA LEU A 91 2.18 -4.13 -0.19
C LEU A 91 0.89 -4.46 0.56
N ILE A 92 0.94 -5.51 1.39
CA ILE A 92 -0.16 -5.92 2.27
C ILE A 92 0.31 -5.85 3.71
N TYR A 93 -0.45 -5.13 4.53
CA TYR A 93 -0.24 -4.98 5.97
C TYR A 93 -1.38 -5.64 6.75
N SER A 94 -1.03 -6.25 7.87
CA SER A 94 -1.95 -6.62 8.93
C SER A 94 -2.22 -5.42 9.83
N LEU A 95 -3.47 -5.22 10.19
CA LEU A 95 -3.99 -4.15 11.05
C LEU A 95 -4.53 -4.70 12.38
N SER A 96 -3.92 -5.76 12.89
CA SER A 96 -4.33 -6.40 14.14
C SER A 96 -3.84 -5.57 15.35
N SER A 97 -3.25 -6.22 16.37
CA SER A 97 -2.65 -5.50 17.51
C SER A 97 -1.43 -4.66 17.12
N SER A 98 -0.77 -5.01 16.02
CA SER A 98 0.42 -4.33 15.49
C SER A 98 0.33 -4.21 13.96
N ILE A 99 0.89 -3.13 13.42
CA ILE A 99 0.98 -2.95 11.97
C ILE A 99 2.21 -3.68 11.45
N GLU A 100 2.00 -4.74 10.69
CA GLU A 100 3.05 -5.60 10.15
C GLU A 100 2.85 -5.82 8.66
N MET A 101 3.92 -5.73 7.86
CA MET A 101 3.84 -6.15 6.47
C MET A 101 3.75 -7.68 6.43
N LYS A 102 2.69 -8.20 5.82
CA LYS A 102 2.48 -9.65 5.63
C LYS A 102 3.01 -10.12 4.29
N ARG A 103 2.81 -9.32 3.23
CA ARG A 103 3.26 -9.67 1.88
C ARG A 103 3.65 -8.42 1.09
N ALA A 104 4.55 -8.63 0.15
CA ALA A 104 4.82 -7.71 -0.93
C ALA A 104 4.99 -8.50 -2.22
N PHE A 105 4.48 -7.99 -3.33
CA PHE A 105 4.63 -8.66 -4.63
C PHE A 105 4.59 -7.66 -5.77
N ARG A 106 5.21 -8.03 -6.88
CA ARG A 106 5.16 -7.26 -8.13
C ARG A 106 3.86 -7.53 -8.87
N VAL A 107 3.38 -6.51 -9.56
CA VAL A 107 2.27 -6.58 -10.50
C VAL A 107 2.76 -6.18 -11.89
N PRO A 108 2.20 -6.72 -12.99
CA PRO A 108 2.71 -6.42 -14.33
C PRO A 108 2.63 -4.93 -14.71
N LYS A 109 1.63 -4.22 -14.17
CA LYS A 109 1.36 -2.80 -14.42
C LYS A 109 0.88 -2.16 -13.12
N ALA A 110 1.23 -0.90 -12.88
CA ALA A 110 0.74 -0.14 -11.74
C ALA A 110 -0.80 -0.03 -11.81
N PRO A 111 -1.54 -0.49 -10.78
CA PRO A 111 -2.99 -0.44 -10.76
C PRO A 111 -3.46 0.97 -10.38
N SER A 112 -4.63 1.36 -10.86
CA SER A 112 -5.28 2.61 -10.45
C SER A 112 -6.38 2.37 -9.42
N VAL A 113 -6.81 1.12 -9.25
CA VAL A 113 -7.82 0.69 -8.28
C VAL A 113 -7.41 -0.66 -7.70
N ILE A 114 -7.56 -0.80 -6.39
CA ILE A 114 -7.41 -2.04 -5.66
C ILE A 114 -8.63 -2.21 -4.76
N THR A 115 -9.14 -3.43 -4.65
CA THR A 115 -10.25 -3.78 -3.77
C THR A 115 -10.05 -5.19 -3.23
N PHE A 116 -10.39 -5.41 -1.98
CA PHE A 116 -10.57 -6.77 -1.47
C PHE A 116 -11.87 -7.36 -2.01
N ASP A 117 -11.90 -8.67 -2.18
CA ASP A 117 -13.15 -9.39 -2.37
C ASP A 117 -13.97 -9.39 -1.06
N PRO A 118 -15.26 -9.80 -1.10
CA PRO A 118 -16.12 -9.76 0.08
C PRO A 118 -15.63 -10.59 1.27
N GLN A 119 -14.83 -11.62 1.02
CA GLN A 119 -14.25 -12.50 2.04
C GLN A 119 -12.88 -12.03 2.54
N GLY A 120 -12.23 -11.08 1.86
CA GLY A 120 -10.90 -10.59 2.21
C GLY A 120 -9.75 -11.53 1.80
N GLU A 121 -10.04 -12.63 1.09
CA GLU A 121 -9.08 -13.65 0.68
C GLU A 121 -8.31 -13.25 -0.59
N HIS A 122 -8.96 -12.46 -1.45
CA HIS A 122 -8.41 -12.08 -2.74
C HIS A 122 -8.38 -10.58 -2.95
N LEU A 123 -7.34 -10.11 -3.63
CA LEU A 123 -7.23 -8.74 -4.11
C LEU A 123 -7.60 -8.68 -5.59
N LYS A 124 -8.54 -7.80 -5.92
CA LYS A 124 -8.85 -7.42 -7.30
C LYS A 124 -8.17 -6.09 -7.59
N MET A 125 -7.43 -6.06 -8.70
CA MET A 125 -6.73 -4.88 -9.16
C MET A 125 -7.20 -4.52 -10.56
N LYS A 126 -7.49 -3.24 -10.79
CA LYS A 126 -7.87 -2.73 -12.10
C LYS A 126 -7.00 -1.55 -12.47
N ARG A 127 -6.74 -1.44 -13.77
CA ARG A 127 -6.20 -0.23 -14.38
C ARG A 127 -7.35 0.48 -15.09
N LYS A 128 -7.50 1.77 -14.85
CA LYS A 128 -8.36 2.63 -15.64
C LYS A 128 -7.66 2.81 -16.99
N VAL A 129 -8.24 2.23 -18.03
CA VAL A 129 -7.87 2.55 -19.42
C VAL A 129 -8.69 3.79 -19.75
N LEU A 130 -8.01 4.91 -19.99
CA LEU A 130 -8.62 6.13 -20.49
C LEU A 130 -8.85 6.00 -21.99
#